data_AF-A0A945JJ73-F1
#
_entry.id   AF-A0A945JJ73-F1
#
_cell.length_a   1.000
_cell.length_b   1.000
_cell.length_c   1.000
_cell.angle_alpha   90.00
_cell.angle_beta   90.00
_cell.angle_gamma   90.00
#
_symmetry.space_group_name_H-M   'P 1'
#
loop_
_entity.id
_entity.type
_entity.pdbx_description
1 polymer ?
#
loop_
_entity_poly.entity_id
_entity_poly.type
_entity_poly.pdbx_seq_one_letter_code
_entity_poly.pdbx_strand_id
1 'polypeptide(L)'
;MSETTDSSEFAPGNKGGGPADNALWFFGPEGTAITVRHAECLLAHLPLFLTGWPLKRVAVAADEIADIDVLQQDDDSILIVRRGPGADEQRFDDEFNAANGLAGALVAAYVARQAHMVCFHASSAQVGLGLVVLLGETLAGKSSVALHLAASGYRLFGDDRLAVSLSEQTAPAAECLGLTPKVRLPLPEDCGERFAEYIESFTEIRDDSAAYLKLWEGEAAVFPERAPISALVILERTEAGPSLLSPASRPEIAKALLSSCYSPHMEAVSLVPAITRLATSAAGHRLTFSSSREAAAVLATALREKKS
;
A
#
# COMPACT_ATOMS: atom_id res chain seq x y z
N MET A 1 -30.62 -39.44 34.99
CA MET A 1 -30.33 -40.10 33.71
C MET A 1 -29.55 -39.10 32.90
N SER A 2 -28.23 -39.29 32.88
CA SER A 2 -27.24 -38.41 32.27
C SER A 2 -27.01 -38.88 30.84
N GLU A 3 -27.40 -38.05 29.87
CA GLU A 3 -27.00 -38.23 28.47
C GLU A 3 -25.83 -37.31 28.15
N THR A 4 -24.71 -37.97 27.87
CA THR A 4 -23.45 -37.50 27.30
C THR A 4 -23.68 -36.99 25.88
N THR A 5 -23.39 -35.71 25.63
CA THR A 5 -23.18 -35.16 24.28
C THR A 5 -21.71 -35.32 23.90
N ASP A 6 -21.48 -36.27 22.98
CA ASP A 6 -20.21 -36.53 22.33
C ASP A 6 -19.91 -35.39 21.34
N SER A 7 -18.77 -34.74 21.51
CA SER A 7 -18.28 -33.64 20.67
C SER A 7 -17.24 -34.21 19.72
N SER A 8 -17.64 -34.58 18.51
CA SER A 8 -16.72 -35.05 17.47
C SER A 8 -16.18 -33.88 16.66
N GLU A 9 -14.85 -33.89 16.54
CA GLU A 9 -13.98 -33.02 15.76
C GLU A 9 -14.42 -32.88 14.29
N PHE A 10 -14.57 -31.63 13.83
CA PHE A 10 -14.51 -31.30 12.42
C PHE A 10 -13.04 -31.20 11.99
N ALA A 11 -12.55 -32.21 11.28
CA ALA A 11 -11.34 -32.10 10.48
C ALA A 11 -11.74 -31.93 8.99
N PRO A 12 -11.33 -30.85 8.30
CA PRO A 12 -11.55 -30.76 6.85
C PRO A 12 -10.55 -31.69 6.14
N GLY A 13 -11.10 -32.54 5.26
CA GLY A 13 -10.35 -33.52 4.50
C GLY A 13 -9.60 -32.88 3.34
N ASN A 14 -8.27 -32.93 3.41
CA ASN A 14 -7.37 -32.51 2.33
C ASN A 14 -7.44 -33.54 1.17
N LYS A 15 -7.96 -33.13 0.00
CA LYS A 15 -7.94 -33.97 -1.21
C LYS A 15 -6.74 -33.63 -2.10
N GLY A 16 -5.84 -34.59 -2.31
CA GLY A 16 -5.03 -34.67 -3.53
C GLY A 16 -3.52 -34.55 -3.38
N GLY A 17 -2.87 -35.50 -2.69
CA GLY A 17 -1.41 -35.62 -2.63
C GLY A 17 -0.78 -36.19 -3.91
N GLY A 18 -0.27 -35.32 -4.78
CA GLY A 18 1.06 -35.54 -5.39
C GLY A 18 2.14 -35.34 -4.31
N PRO A 19 3.44 -35.65 -4.57
CA PRO A 19 4.48 -35.32 -3.59
C PRO A 19 4.35 -33.85 -3.24
N ALA A 20 4.02 -33.56 -1.97
CA ALA A 20 3.77 -32.22 -1.50
C ALA A 20 4.96 -31.36 -1.89
N ASP A 21 4.78 -30.53 -2.91
CA ASP A 21 5.78 -29.58 -3.33
C ASP A 21 5.80 -28.54 -2.22
N ASN A 22 6.59 -28.79 -1.18
CA ASN A 22 6.86 -27.88 -0.07
C ASN A 22 7.75 -26.72 -0.55
N ALA A 23 7.49 -26.23 -1.76
CA ALA A 23 8.15 -25.08 -2.31
C ALA A 23 7.80 -23.86 -1.46
N LEU A 24 8.84 -23.21 -0.96
CA LEU A 24 8.74 -21.93 -0.30
C LEU A 24 9.23 -20.87 -1.28
N TRP A 25 8.50 -19.76 -1.34
CA TRP A 25 8.83 -18.61 -2.16
C TRP A 25 9.30 -17.48 -1.28
N PHE A 26 10.44 -16.90 -1.64
CA PHE A 26 10.97 -15.72 -0.98
C PHE A 26 10.62 -14.49 -1.81
N PHE A 27 9.99 -13.52 -1.16
CA PHE A 27 9.60 -12.23 -1.73
C PHE A 27 10.31 -11.09 -0.99
N GLY A 28 11.01 -10.23 -1.73
CA GLY A 28 11.67 -9.06 -1.17
C GLY A 28 13.19 -9.20 -1.02
N PRO A 29 13.85 -8.23 -0.36
CA PRO A 29 15.31 -8.16 -0.25
C PRO A 29 15.86 -9.28 0.63
N GLU A 30 17.10 -9.68 0.37
CA GLU A 30 17.83 -10.61 1.23
C GLU A 30 17.93 -10.06 2.67
N GLY A 31 17.71 -10.92 3.68
CA GLY A 31 17.68 -10.55 5.09
C GLY A 31 16.30 -10.09 5.60
N THR A 32 15.40 -9.64 4.72
CA THR A 32 14.01 -9.27 5.08
C THR A 32 12.94 -10.00 4.26
N ALA A 33 13.33 -10.96 3.43
CA ALA A 33 12.46 -11.65 2.47
C ALA A 33 11.30 -12.41 3.14
N ILE A 34 10.06 -12.11 2.74
CA ILE A 34 8.85 -12.77 3.23
C ILE A 34 8.74 -14.14 2.59
N THR A 35 8.41 -15.13 3.41
CA THR A 35 8.26 -16.52 3.01
C THR A 35 6.79 -16.85 2.75
N VAL A 36 6.50 -17.37 1.57
CA VAL A 36 5.15 -17.75 1.15
C VAL A 36 5.15 -19.19 0.69
N ARG A 37 4.24 -20.00 1.25
CA ARG A 37 4.03 -21.38 0.81
C ARG A 37 2.83 -21.45 -0.13
N HIS A 38 2.92 -22.36 -1.12
CA HIS A 38 1.82 -22.68 -2.04
C HIS A 38 1.36 -21.50 -2.91
N ALA A 39 2.26 -20.58 -3.24
CA ALA A 39 1.95 -19.36 -3.99
C ALA A 39 1.68 -19.59 -5.50
N GLU A 40 1.89 -20.80 -6.02
CA GLU A 40 1.99 -21.12 -7.45
C GLU A 40 0.78 -20.63 -8.27
N CYS A 41 -0.43 -20.82 -7.76
CA CYS A 41 -1.67 -20.39 -8.45
C CYS A 41 -1.78 -18.86 -8.59
N LEU A 42 -1.05 -18.10 -7.78
CA LEU A 42 -1.13 -16.62 -7.77
C LEU A 42 0.03 -15.96 -8.51
N LEU A 43 1.12 -16.68 -8.80
CA LEU A 43 2.35 -16.08 -9.36
C LEU A 43 2.16 -15.43 -10.73
N ALA A 44 1.23 -15.92 -11.55
CA ALA A 44 0.94 -15.33 -12.85
C ALA A 44 0.23 -13.97 -12.75
N HIS A 45 -0.55 -13.76 -11.69
CA HIS A 45 -1.34 -12.55 -11.47
C HIS A 45 -0.61 -11.52 -10.61
N LEU A 46 0.26 -11.96 -9.71
CA LEU A 46 0.93 -11.09 -8.74
C LEU A 46 1.68 -9.89 -9.35
N PRO A 47 2.39 -10.01 -10.51
CA PRO A 47 3.04 -8.87 -11.16
C PRO A 47 2.10 -7.73 -11.59
N LEU A 48 0.78 -7.95 -11.61
CA LEU A 48 -0.21 -6.91 -11.88
C LEU A 48 -0.41 -5.98 -10.69
N PHE A 49 -0.10 -6.43 -9.47
CA PHE A 49 -0.32 -5.68 -8.23
C PHE A 49 0.97 -5.30 -7.50
N LEU A 50 2.04 -6.05 -7.75
CA LEU A 50 3.31 -5.92 -7.04
C LEU A 50 4.48 -5.95 -8.02
N THR A 51 5.25 -4.87 -8.05
CA THR A 51 6.33 -4.63 -9.01
C THR A 51 7.66 -4.37 -8.29
N GLY A 52 8.75 -4.84 -8.88
CA GLY A 52 10.12 -4.62 -8.36
C GLY A 52 10.53 -5.51 -7.18
N TRP A 53 9.66 -6.36 -6.66
CA TRP A 53 10.00 -7.28 -5.57
C TRP A 53 10.83 -8.46 -6.09
N PRO A 54 12.04 -8.72 -5.54
CA PRO A 54 12.77 -9.93 -5.85
C PRO A 54 11.96 -11.18 -5.49
N LEU A 55 11.93 -12.15 -6.40
CA LEU A 55 11.23 -13.42 -6.23
C LEU A 55 12.19 -14.58 -6.43
N LYS A 56 12.22 -15.51 -5.48
CA LYS A 56 13.04 -16.73 -5.58
C LYS A 56 12.32 -17.93 -4.99
N ARG A 57 12.27 -19.03 -5.75
CA ARG A 57 11.86 -20.34 -5.22
C ARG A 57 13.02 -20.97 -4.45
N VAL A 58 12.72 -21.53 -3.27
CA VAL A 58 13.68 -22.20 -2.41
C VAL A 58 13.15 -23.58 -2.04
N ALA A 59 14.03 -24.59 -2.10
CA ALA A 59 13.75 -25.90 -1.54
C ALA A 59 14.10 -25.87 -0.05
N VAL A 60 13.13 -26.19 0.81
CA VAL A 60 13.30 -26.11 2.26
C VAL A 60 12.65 -27.30 2.94
N ALA A 61 13.06 -27.55 4.19
CA ALA A 61 12.52 -28.63 4.99
C ALA A 61 11.01 -28.43 5.22
N ALA A 62 10.26 -29.53 5.29
CA ALA A 62 8.80 -29.52 5.43
C ALA A 62 8.30 -28.74 6.67
N ASP A 63 9.18 -28.58 7.66
CA ASP A 63 8.89 -28.14 9.01
C ASP A 63 9.00 -26.61 9.16
N GLU A 64 9.48 -25.89 8.15
CA GLU A 64 9.68 -24.44 8.22
C GLU A 64 8.35 -23.70 8.12
N ILE A 65 8.04 -22.88 9.14
CA ILE A 65 6.79 -22.10 9.20
C ILE A 65 6.91 -20.90 8.28
N ALA A 66 6.10 -20.88 7.22
CA ALA A 66 5.99 -19.74 6.33
C ALA A 66 5.30 -18.54 7.02
N ASP A 67 5.68 -17.33 6.61
CA ASP A 67 5.00 -16.10 7.03
C ASP A 67 3.58 -16.04 6.48
N ILE A 68 3.38 -16.58 5.27
CA ILE A 68 2.10 -16.61 4.57
C ILE A 68 1.89 -18.01 3.97
N ASP A 69 0.70 -18.58 4.15
CA ASP A 69 0.23 -19.74 3.39
C ASP A 69 -0.90 -19.32 2.44
N VAL A 70 -0.86 -19.85 1.22
CA VAL A 70 -1.95 -19.75 0.23
C VAL A 70 -2.63 -21.11 0.12
N LEU A 71 -3.91 -21.21 0.47
CA LEU A 71 -4.61 -22.48 0.57
C LEU A 71 -5.84 -22.49 -0.35
N GLN A 72 -5.82 -23.33 -1.39
CA GLN A 72 -7.03 -23.62 -2.16
C GLN A 72 -7.99 -24.48 -1.34
N GLN A 73 -9.26 -24.11 -1.35
CA GLN A 73 -10.35 -24.79 -0.65
C GLN A 73 -11.12 -25.71 -1.59
N ASP A 74 -11.95 -26.61 -1.02
CA ASP A 74 -12.79 -27.53 -1.79
C ASP A 74 -13.84 -26.84 -2.70
N ASP A 75 -14.17 -25.58 -2.41
CA ASP A 75 -15.12 -24.77 -3.19
C ASP A 75 -14.43 -23.80 -4.16
N ASP A 76 -13.17 -24.11 -4.53
CA ASP A 76 -12.30 -23.32 -5.40
C ASP A 76 -11.91 -21.93 -4.85
N SER A 77 -12.40 -21.55 -3.66
CA SER A 77 -11.96 -20.32 -3.01
C SER A 77 -10.51 -20.42 -2.52
N ILE A 78 -9.85 -19.27 -2.40
CA ILE A 78 -8.45 -19.18 -2.02
C ILE A 78 -8.35 -18.45 -0.68
N LEU A 79 -7.71 -19.08 0.28
CA LEU A 79 -7.44 -18.51 1.60
C LEU A 79 -5.99 -18.06 1.69
N ILE A 80 -5.77 -16.81 2.09
CA ILE A 80 -4.46 -16.25 2.41
C ILE A 80 -4.37 -16.12 3.92
N VAL A 81 -3.45 -16.89 4.52
CA VAL A 81 -3.23 -16.92 5.96
C VAL A 81 -1.89 -16.28 6.26
N ARG A 82 -1.89 -15.10 6.88
CA ARG A 82 -0.66 -14.43 7.32
C ARG A 82 -0.43 -14.65 8.81
N ARG A 83 0.79 -15.04 9.16
CA ARG A 83 1.24 -15.26 10.54
C ARG A 83 2.06 -14.07 11.07
N GLY A 84 2.28 -14.06 12.38
CA GLY A 84 3.08 -13.03 13.06
C GLY A 84 2.29 -11.77 13.42
N PRO A 85 2.95 -10.62 13.62
CA PRO A 85 2.30 -9.40 14.05
C PRO A 85 1.18 -8.97 13.08
N GLY A 86 -0.01 -8.83 13.64
CA GLY A 86 -1.22 -8.48 12.89
C GLY A 86 -1.82 -9.63 12.10
N ALA A 87 -1.46 -10.90 12.39
CA ALA A 87 -1.99 -12.09 11.73
C ALA A 87 -3.47 -11.99 11.36
N ASP A 88 -3.79 -12.41 10.13
CA ASP A 88 -5.12 -12.34 9.55
C ASP A 88 -5.32 -13.46 8.52
N GLU A 89 -6.59 -13.73 8.23
CA GLU A 89 -7.02 -14.69 7.23
C GLU A 89 -8.00 -14.00 6.29
N GLN A 90 -7.74 -14.11 4.98
CA GLN A 90 -8.56 -13.47 3.95
C GLN A 90 -8.95 -14.51 2.91
N ARG A 91 -10.25 -14.59 2.62
CA ARG A 91 -10.82 -15.51 1.62
C ARG A 91 -11.20 -14.75 0.37
N PHE A 92 -10.89 -15.34 -0.78
CA PHE A 92 -11.16 -14.79 -2.10
C PHE A 92 -11.83 -15.84 -2.98
N ASP A 93 -12.72 -15.38 -3.86
CA ASP A 93 -13.47 -16.26 -4.75
C ASP A 93 -12.70 -16.59 -6.05
N ASP A 94 -11.61 -15.85 -6.33
CA ASP A 94 -10.82 -16.00 -7.56
C ASP A 94 -9.33 -15.66 -7.37
N GLU A 95 -8.49 -16.17 -8.27
CA GLU A 95 -7.02 -16.01 -8.27
C GLU A 95 -6.57 -14.55 -8.44
N PHE A 96 -7.32 -13.73 -9.17
CA PHE A 96 -6.95 -12.34 -9.43
C PHE A 96 -7.08 -11.50 -8.16
N ASN A 97 -8.22 -11.58 -7.48
CA ASN A 97 -8.45 -10.93 -6.20
C ASN A 97 -7.56 -11.51 -5.10
N ALA A 98 -7.32 -12.83 -5.10
CA ALA A 98 -6.36 -13.46 -4.19
C ALA A 98 -4.93 -12.93 -4.41
N ALA A 99 -4.48 -12.75 -5.65
CA ALA A 99 -3.15 -12.20 -5.92
C ALA A 99 -3.00 -10.75 -5.41
N ASN A 100 -4.05 -9.93 -5.52
CA ASN A 100 -4.10 -8.60 -4.92
C ASN A 100 -4.05 -8.67 -3.37
N GLY A 101 -4.80 -9.60 -2.79
CA GLY A 101 -4.74 -9.93 -1.36
C GLY A 101 -3.33 -10.32 -0.91
N LEU A 102 -2.65 -11.17 -1.69
CA LEU A 102 -1.28 -11.61 -1.43
C LEU A 102 -0.29 -10.44 -1.49
N ALA A 103 -0.40 -9.55 -2.47
CA ALA A 103 0.40 -8.33 -2.52
C ALA A 103 0.21 -7.48 -1.24
N GLY A 104 -1.04 -7.35 -0.78
CA GLY A 104 -1.38 -6.70 0.47
C GLY A 104 -0.76 -7.38 1.70
N ALA A 105 -0.79 -8.71 1.76
CA ALA A 105 -0.21 -9.50 2.85
C ALA A 105 1.32 -9.44 2.87
N LEU A 106 1.98 -9.49 1.70
CA LEU A 106 3.42 -9.34 1.53
C LEU A 106 3.90 -7.99 2.07
N VAL A 107 3.25 -6.89 1.68
CA VAL A 107 3.55 -5.54 2.19
C VAL A 107 3.37 -5.47 3.70
N ALA A 108 2.27 -6.02 4.23
CA ALA A 108 1.98 -5.99 5.66
C ALA A 108 3.05 -6.76 6.47
N ALA A 109 3.42 -7.96 6.01
CA ALA A 109 4.46 -8.76 6.62
C ALA A 109 5.83 -8.06 6.55
N TYR A 110 6.18 -7.47 5.41
CA TYR A 110 7.46 -6.79 5.20
C TYR A 110 7.64 -5.59 6.13
N VAL A 111 6.61 -4.75 6.25
CA VAL A 111 6.62 -3.64 7.20
C VAL A 111 6.66 -4.16 8.64
N ALA A 112 5.89 -5.19 8.96
CA ALA A 112 5.85 -5.75 10.32
C ALA A 112 7.17 -6.38 10.78
N ARG A 113 8.00 -6.84 9.84
CA ARG A 113 9.33 -7.38 10.12
C ARG A 113 10.36 -6.30 10.50
N GLN A 114 10.10 -5.05 10.13
CA GLN A 114 11.02 -3.95 10.36
C GLN A 114 10.54 -3.10 11.53
N ALA A 115 11.14 -3.30 12.71
CA ALA A 115 10.72 -2.69 13.97
C ALA A 115 10.62 -1.14 14.01
N HIS A 116 11.18 -0.47 12.99
CA HIS A 116 11.22 0.99 12.89
C HIS A 116 10.43 1.52 11.70
N MET A 117 9.68 0.67 10.97
CA MET A 117 8.85 1.07 9.85
C MET A 117 7.37 1.03 10.22
N VAL A 118 6.62 1.98 9.65
CA VAL A 118 5.16 1.95 9.67
C VAL A 118 4.64 2.05 8.24
N CYS A 119 3.42 1.57 8.02
CA CYS A 119 2.73 1.74 6.75
C CYS A 119 1.62 2.77 6.92
N PHE A 120 1.62 3.84 6.13
CA PHE A 120 0.48 4.76 6.08
C PHE A 120 -0.44 4.42 4.93
N HIS A 121 -1.75 4.51 5.15
CA HIS A 121 -2.72 4.61 4.08
C HIS A 121 -2.65 6.00 3.45
N ALA A 122 -1.69 6.17 2.54
CA ALA A 122 -1.31 7.43 1.94
C ALA A 122 -0.86 7.24 0.49
N SER A 123 -1.03 8.28 -0.32
CA SER A 123 -0.43 8.36 -1.65
C SER A 123 0.67 9.43 -1.63
N SER A 124 1.65 9.35 -2.52
CA SER A 124 2.73 10.33 -2.58
C SER A 124 3.29 10.48 -3.97
N ALA A 125 3.77 11.69 -4.26
CA ALA A 125 4.48 12.02 -5.48
C ALA A 125 5.69 12.90 -5.15
N GLN A 126 6.72 12.81 -5.98
CA GLN A 126 7.91 13.63 -5.86
C GLN A 126 7.64 15.01 -6.48
N VAL A 127 7.63 16.04 -5.63
CA VAL A 127 7.41 17.44 -6.04
C VAL A 127 8.51 18.30 -5.45
N GLY A 128 9.26 19.00 -6.31
CA GLY A 128 10.40 19.80 -5.87
C GLY A 128 11.52 18.91 -5.32
N LEU A 129 11.91 19.15 -4.06
CA LEU A 129 13.08 18.51 -3.43
C LEU A 129 12.79 17.18 -2.72
N GLY A 130 11.52 16.75 -2.63
CA GLY A 130 11.17 15.55 -1.88
C GLY A 130 9.74 15.07 -2.11
N LEU A 131 9.29 14.19 -1.23
CA LEU A 131 7.95 13.62 -1.30
C LEU A 131 6.91 14.53 -0.66
N VAL A 132 5.82 14.73 -1.39
CA VAL A 132 4.57 15.24 -0.87
C VAL A 132 3.69 14.04 -0.54
N VAL A 133 3.47 13.81 0.76
CA VAL A 133 2.65 12.70 1.26
C VAL A 133 1.23 13.20 1.49
N LEU A 134 0.27 12.55 0.85
CA LEU A 134 -1.15 12.87 0.87
C LEU A 134 -1.86 11.98 1.90
N LEU A 135 -2.33 12.61 2.96
CA LEU A 135 -3.07 12.02 4.07
C LEU A 135 -4.55 12.38 3.94
N GLY A 136 -5.42 11.56 4.51
CA GLY A 136 -6.86 11.83 4.54
C GLY A 136 -7.65 10.56 4.72
N GLU A 137 -8.93 10.73 5.03
CA GLU A 137 -9.86 9.61 5.20
C GLU A 137 -10.01 8.79 3.91
N THR A 138 -10.68 7.64 4.03
CA THR A 138 -11.09 6.86 2.86
C THR A 138 -11.93 7.76 1.95
N LEU A 139 -11.69 7.70 0.63
CA LEU A 139 -12.35 8.55 -0.38
C LEU A 139 -11.94 10.04 -0.38
N ALA A 140 -10.98 10.46 0.44
CA ALA A 140 -10.47 11.84 0.43
C ALA A 140 -9.72 12.23 -0.86
N GLY A 141 -9.60 11.34 -1.85
CA GLY A 141 -9.00 11.65 -3.16
C GLY A 141 -7.48 11.48 -3.23
N LYS A 142 -6.84 10.79 -2.27
CA LYS A 142 -5.37 10.59 -2.20
C LYS A 142 -4.78 10.09 -3.53
N SER A 143 -5.28 8.95 -4.02
CA SER A 143 -4.85 8.35 -5.29
C SER A 143 -5.12 9.25 -6.48
N SER A 144 -6.31 9.87 -6.53
CA SER A 144 -6.69 10.78 -7.63
C SER A 144 -5.76 11.99 -7.72
N VAL A 145 -5.46 12.65 -6.61
CA VAL A 145 -4.56 13.80 -6.58
C VAL A 145 -3.12 13.38 -6.93
N ALA A 146 -2.63 12.25 -6.40
CA ALA A 146 -1.30 11.73 -6.73
C ALA A 146 -1.17 11.37 -8.21
N LEU A 147 -2.19 10.74 -8.80
CA LEU A 147 -2.21 10.41 -10.23
C LEU A 147 -2.35 11.65 -11.12
N HIS A 148 -3.05 12.70 -10.68
CA HIS A 148 -3.06 13.97 -11.41
C HIS A 148 -1.69 14.67 -11.39
N LEU A 149 -0.94 14.56 -10.28
CA LEU A 149 0.46 14.98 -10.26
C LEU A 149 1.27 14.16 -11.26
N ALA A 150 1.07 12.83 -11.30
CA ALA A 150 1.74 11.94 -12.26
C ALA A 150 1.45 12.31 -13.72
N ALA A 151 0.17 12.47 -14.09
CA ALA A 151 -0.24 12.93 -15.41
C ALA A 151 0.31 14.32 -15.79
N SER A 152 0.70 15.13 -14.79
CA SER A 152 1.34 16.44 -14.97
C SER A 152 2.87 16.37 -15.08
N GLY A 153 3.46 15.17 -15.10
CA GLY A 153 4.89 14.91 -15.25
C GLY A 153 5.68 14.86 -13.94
N TYR A 154 5.01 14.76 -12.78
CA TYR A 154 5.68 14.48 -11.51
C TYR A 154 5.80 12.97 -11.32
N ARG A 155 6.85 12.50 -10.65
CA ARG A 155 7.01 11.07 -10.44
C ARG A 155 6.12 10.59 -9.29
N LEU A 156 5.26 9.59 -9.54
CA LEU A 156 4.49 8.93 -8.49
C LEU A 156 5.45 8.11 -7.61
N PHE A 157 5.33 8.19 -6.29
CA PHE A 157 6.22 7.44 -5.40
C PHE A 157 5.52 6.27 -4.69
N GLY A 158 4.25 6.42 -4.37
CA GLY A 158 3.43 5.36 -3.81
C GLY A 158 1.96 5.71 -3.86
N ASP A 159 1.12 4.69 -3.97
CA ASP A 159 -0.33 4.84 -3.95
C ASP A 159 -0.94 3.81 -3.00
N ASP A 160 -2.01 4.21 -2.31
CA ASP A 160 -2.74 3.47 -1.27
C ASP A 160 -1.93 3.12 0.00
N ARG A 161 -0.67 2.69 -0.13
CA ARG A 161 0.22 2.36 0.98
C ARG A 161 1.61 2.95 0.80
N LEU A 162 2.12 3.55 1.86
CA LEU A 162 3.46 4.14 1.91
C LEU A 162 4.19 3.68 3.17
N ALA A 163 5.32 2.99 3.01
CA ALA A 163 6.17 2.66 4.15
C ALA A 163 7.00 3.88 4.54
N VAL A 164 7.11 4.14 5.83
CA VAL A 164 7.92 5.24 6.37
C VAL A 164 8.79 4.73 7.50
N SER A 165 10.08 5.00 7.38
CA SER A 165 11.07 4.72 8.41
C SER A 165 10.99 5.80 9.50
N LEU A 166 10.68 5.40 10.73
CA LEU A 166 10.58 6.26 11.92
C LEU A 166 11.83 6.20 12.82
N SER A 167 12.96 5.71 12.27
CA SER A 167 14.24 5.63 12.99
C SER A 167 14.65 7.00 13.55
N GLU A 168 15.11 7.03 14.79
CA GLU A 168 15.62 8.25 15.44
C GLU A 168 16.97 8.71 14.88
N GLN A 169 17.67 7.84 14.16
CA GLN A 169 19.04 8.07 13.69
C GLN A 169 19.11 8.80 12.35
N THR A 170 18.00 8.82 11.60
CA THR A 170 17.95 9.35 10.23
C THR A 170 16.76 10.27 10.05
N ALA A 171 16.87 11.24 9.13
CA ALA A 171 15.71 12.01 8.71
C ALA A 171 14.60 11.07 8.18
N PRO A 172 13.32 11.38 8.43
CA PRO A 172 12.23 10.53 7.95
C PRO A 172 12.25 10.41 6.42
N ALA A 173 12.21 9.17 5.96
CA ALA A 173 12.18 8.83 4.56
C ALA A 173 11.08 7.80 4.33
N ALA A 174 10.37 7.96 3.22
CA ALA A 174 9.45 6.94 2.75
C ALA A 174 10.17 5.94 1.86
N GLU A 175 9.61 4.75 1.76
CA GLU A 175 10.03 3.68 0.88
C GLU A 175 8.87 3.28 -0.03
N CYS A 176 9.15 3.18 -1.33
CA CYS A 176 8.19 2.69 -2.32
C CYS A 176 7.96 1.21 -2.08
N LEU A 177 6.69 0.80 -1.95
CA LEU A 177 6.30 -0.59 -1.72
C LEU A 177 6.04 -1.37 -3.01
N GLY A 178 6.21 -0.75 -4.18
CA GLY A 178 6.04 -1.40 -5.49
C GLY A 178 4.60 -1.77 -5.84
N LEU A 179 3.60 -1.24 -5.11
CA LEU A 179 2.20 -1.50 -5.41
C LEU A 179 1.78 -0.77 -6.69
N THR A 180 1.07 -1.48 -7.55
CA THR A 180 0.52 -0.90 -8.77
C THR A 180 -0.57 0.13 -8.41
N PRO A 181 -0.47 1.37 -8.89
CA PRO A 181 -1.49 2.38 -8.63
C PRO A 181 -2.82 2.02 -9.28
N LYS A 182 -3.90 2.42 -8.61
CA LYS A 182 -5.27 2.10 -9.02
C LYS A 182 -6.12 3.35 -9.13
N VAL A 183 -6.81 3.49 -10.25
CA VAL A 183 -7.85 4.50 -10.43
C VAL A 183 -9.23 3.83 -10.39
N ARG A 184 -10.22 4.52 -9.82
CA ARG A 184 -11.61 4.05 -9.82
C ARG A 184 -12.33 4.57 -11.05
N LEU A 185 -13.26 3.76 -11.55
CA LEU A 185 -14.07 4.03 -12.72
C LEU A 185 -15.56 4.15 -12.33
N PRO A 186 -16.36 4.93 -13.09
CA PRO A 186 -15.95 5.81 -14.18
C PRO A 186 -15.12 7.01 -13.66
N LEU A 187 -14.30 7.59 -14.54
CA LEU A 187 -13.57 8.82 -14.21
C LEU A 187 -14.55 9.99 -14.02
N PRO A 188 -14.27 10.94 -13.12
CA PRO A 188 -15.06 12.16 -12.99
C PRO A 188 -15.13 12.94 -14.31
N GLU A 189 -16.28 13.53 -14.64
CA GLU A 189 -16.46 14.32 -15.87
C GLU A 189 -15.48 15.51 -15.95
N ASP A 190 -15.08 16.06 -14.81
CA ASP A 190 -14.17 17.20 -14.69
C ASP A 190 -12.68 16.83 -14.65
N CYS A 191 -12.32 15.54 -14.79
CA CYS A 191 -10.92 15.10 -14.70
C CYS A 191 -10.01 15.67 -15.81
N GLY A 192 -10.60 16.01 -16.96
CA GLY A 192 -9.92 16.62 -18.10
C GLY A 192 -9.22 15.60 -19.02
N GLU A 193 -9.13 15.95 -20.30
CA GLU A 193 -8.69 15.07 -21.40
C GLU A 193 -7.31 14.46 -21.14
N ARG A 194 -6.32 15.28 -20.77
CA ARG A 194 -4.95 14.81 -20.48
C ARG A 194 -4.91 13.73 -19.40
N PHE A 195 -5.76 13.82 -18.38
CA PHE A 195 -5.80 12.80 -17.34
C PHE A 195 -6.46 11.53 -17.84
N ALA A 196 -7.58 11.64 -18.57
CA ALA A 196 -8.23 10.50 -19.19
C ALA A 196 -7.29 9.75 -20.15
N GLU A 197 -6.58 10.47 -21.02
CA GLU A 197 -5.56 9.92 -21.92
C GLU A 197 -4.41 9.23 -21.16
N TYR A 198 -3.95 9.83 -20.06
CA TYR A 198 -2.93 9.25 -19.20
C TYR A 198 -3.40 7.92 -18.59
N ILE A 199 -4.62 7.89 -18.04
CA ILE A 199 -5.20 6.66 -17.49
C ILE A 199 -5.33 5.59 -18.57
N GLU A 200 -5.86 5.95 -19.75
CA GLU A 200 -6.02 5.02 -20.86
C GLU A 200 -4.67 4.45 -21.33
N SER A 201 -3.66 5.30 -21.47
CA SER A 201 -2.33 4.93 -21.98
C SER A 201 -1.58 3.96 -21.05
N PHE A 202 -1.82 4.05 -19.74
CA PHE A 202 -1.12 3.23 -18.74
C PHE A 202 -1.97 2.09 -18.16
N THR A 203 -3.24 1.95 -18.58
CA THR A 203 -4.09 0.85 -18.09
C THR A 203 -3.55 -0.48 -18.58
N GLU A 204 -3.11 -1.33 -17.66
CA GLU A 204 -2.72 -2.73 -17.95
C GLU A 204 -3.93 -3.66 -17.87
N ILE A 205 -4.71 -3.50 -16.81
CA ILE A 205 -5.94 -4.26 -16.58
C ILE A 205 -7.01 -3.38 -15.98
N ARG A 206 -8.27 -3.62 -16.35
CA ARG A 206 -9.43 -2.92 -15.79
C ARG A 206 -10.65 -3.83 -15.72
N ASP A 207 -11.52 -3.50 -14.77
CA ASP A 207 -12.90 -3.94 -14.72
C ASP A 207 -13.83 -2.71 -14.78
N ASP A 208 -15.13 -2.89 -14.53
CA ASP A 208 -16.12 -1.81 -14.58
C ASP A 208 -15.92 -0.76 -13.46
N SER A 209 -15.18 -1.10 -12.41
CA SER A 209 -15.02 -0.31 -11.18
C SER A 209 -13.63 0.29 -11.01
N ALA A 210 -12.60 -0.25 -11.66
CA ALA A 210 -11.23 0.18 -11.49
C ALA A 210 -10.32 -0.15 -12.69
N ALA A 211 -9.25 0.63 -12.85
CA ALA A 211 -8.12 0.34 -13.72
C ALA A 211 -6.81 0.37 -12.92
N TYR A 212 -5.95 -0.62 -13.17
CA TYR A 212 -4.61 -0.73 -12.61
C TYR A 212 -3.60 -0.24 -13.64
N LEU A 213 -2.71 0.66 -13.22
CA LEU A 213 -1.85 1.41 -14.13
C LEU A 213 -0.39 0.94 -14.04
N LYS A 214 0.18 0.52 -15.16
CA LYS A 214 1.57 0.08 -15.23
C LYS A 214 2.46 1.22 -15.70
N LEU A 215 2.91 2.00 -14.73
CA LEU A 215 3.79 3.16 -14.97
C LEU A 215 5.23 2.70 -15.21
N TRP A 216 5.98 3.48 -15.99
CA TRP A 216 7.40 3.20 -16.28
C TRP A 216 8.32 3.75 -15.17
N GLU A 217 9.60 3.34 -15.15
CA GLU A 217 10.58 3.71 -14.11
C GLU A 217 10.78 5.24 -13.94
N GLY A 218 10.54 6.01 -15.00
CA GLY A 218 10.55 7.48 -14.96
C GLY A 218 9.27 8.12 -14.40
N GLU A 219 8.13 7.43 -14.51
CA GLU A 219 6.81 7.92 -14.10
C GLU A 219 6.46 7.49 -12.66
N ALA A 220 7.02 6.37 -12.20
CA ALA A 220 6.83 5.85 -10.85
C ALA A 220 8.13 5.39 -10.19
N ALA A 221 8.18 5.48 -8.87
CA ALA A 221 9.18 4.82 -8.05
C ALA A 221 9.04 3.30 -8.12
N VAL A 222 10.17 2.62 -7.92
CA VAL A 222 10.24 1.15 -7.91
C VAL A 222 10.63 0.68 -6.52
N PHE A 223 10.19 -0.52 -6.11
CA PHE A 223 10.62 -1.11 -4.85
C PHE A 223 12.15 -1.40 -4.86
N PRO A 224 12.91 -1.16 -3.77
CA PRO A 224 12.58 -0.47 -2.51
C PRO A 224 13.16 0.96 -2.49
N GLU A 225 12.91 1.77 -3.52
CA GLU A 225 13.43 3.13 -3.60
C GLU A 225 13.00 3.96 -2.38
N ARG A 226 13.90 4.81 -1.89
CA ARG A 226 13.67 5.68 -0.73
C ARG A 226 13.83 7.15 -1.10
N ALA A 227 12.96 7.99 -0.56
CA ALA A 227 13.05 9.45 -0.72
C ALA A 227 12.64 10.20 0.55
N PRO A 228 13.24 11.38 0.82
CA PRO A 228 12.92 12.19 1.99
C PRO A 228 11.51 12.78 1.87
N ILE A 229 10.81 12.87 3.01
CA ILE A 229 9.49 13.52 3.08
C ILE A 229 9.69 15.01 3.25
N SER A 230 9.23 15.82 2.28
CA SER A 230 9.31 17.28 2.33
C SER A 230 8.02 17.93 2.82
N ALA A 231 6.87 17.31 2.57
CA ALA A 231 5.57 17.83 3.01
C ALA A 231 4.58 16.71 3.37
N LEU A 232 3.72 17.01 4.35
CA LEU A 232 2.60 16.21 4.80
C LEU A 232 1.32 17.03 4.54
N VAL A 233 0.42 16.53 3.70
CA VAL A 233 -0.78 17.27 3.26
C VAL A 233 -2.03 16.49 3.66
N ILE A 234 -2.87 17.09 4.49
CA ILE A 234 -4.20 16.56 4.82
C ILE A 234 -5.17 16.99 3.73
N LEU A 235 -5.77 16.03 3.05
CA LEU A 235 -6.80 16.23 2.04
C LEU A 235 -8.18 16.33 2.68
N GLU A 236 -8.92 17.37 2.31
CA GLU A 236 -10.29 17.61 2.73
C GLU A 236 -11.15 17.91 1.49
N ARG A 237 -11.85 16.89 1.02
CA ARG A 237 -12.69 17.02 -0.18
C ARG A 237 -14.00 17.71 0.15
N THR A 238 -14.36 18.72 -0.64
CA THR A 238 -15.65 19.42 -0.60
C THR A 238 -16.44 19.15 -1.88
N GLU A 239 -17.74 19.41 -1.86
CA GLU A 239 -18.58 19.25 -3.06
C GLU A 239 -18.29 20.32 -4.13
N ALA A 240 -17.96 21.53 -3.68
CA ALA A 240 -17.69 22.67 -4.54
C ALA A 240 -16.70 23.64 -3.88
N GLY A 241 -16.28 24.65 -4.63
CA GLY A 241 -15.35 25.68 -4.18
C GLY A 241 -13.92 25.46 -4.71
N PRO A 242 -13.07 26.49 -4.58
CA PRO A 242 -11.71 26.47 -5.09
C PRO A 242 -10.79 25.56 -4.26
N SER A 243 -9.74 25.06 -4.90
CA SER A 243 -8.65 24.38 -4.19
C SER A 243 -7.80 25.36 -3.39
N LEU A 244 -7.70 25.16 -2.08
CA LEU A 244 -7.00 26.06 -1.14
C LEU A 244 -6.02 25.28 -0.26
N LEU A 245 -4.73 25.64 -0.38
CA LEU A 245 -3.68 25.11 0.49
C LEU A 245 -3.44 26.06 1.65
N SER A 246 -3.61 25.58 2.87
CA SER A 246 -3.34 26.32 4.10
C SER A 246 -2.34 25.56 4.99
N PRO A 247 -1.64 26.24 5.92
CA PRO A 247 -0.83 25.55 6.92
C PRO A 247 -1.70 24.67 7.82
N ALA A 248 -1.23 23.47 8.16
CA ALA A 248 -1.84 22.62 9.18
C ALA A 248 -0.99 22.63 10.45
N SER A 249 -1.64 22.59 11.60
CA SER A 249 -0.94 22.47 12.88
C SER A 249 -0.35 21.07 13.05
N ARG A 250 0.72 20.97 13.84
CA ARG A 250 1.36 19.68 14.15
C ARG A 250 0.40 18.66 14.77
N PRO A 251 -0.50 19.02 15.70
CA PRO A 251 -1.50 18.08 16.21
C PRO A 251 -2.45 17.55 15.14
N GLU A 252 -2.85 18.37 14.15
CA GLU A 252 -3.69 17.91 13.04
C GLU A 252 -2.96 16.89 12.17
N ILE A 253 -1.69 17.15 11.84
CA ILE A 253 -0.85 16.23 11.08
C ILE A 253 -0.62 14.92 11.84
N ALA A 254 -0.28 15.00 13.13
CA ALA A 254 -0.10 13.82 13.98
C ALA A 254 -1.38 12.98 14.07
N LYS A 255 -2.54 13.63 14.20
CA LYS A 255 -3.84 12.95 14.17
C LYS A 255 -4.06 12.23 12.84
N ALA A 256 -3.84 12.91 11.70
CA ALA A 256 -4.02 12.31 10.38
C ALA A 256 -3.06 11.13 10.13
N LEU A 257 -1.81 11.23 10.58
CA LEU A 257 -0.84 10.14 10.53
C LEU A 257 -1.28 8.96 11.39
N LEU A 258 -1.67 9.19 12.66
CA LEU A 258 -2.15 8.12 13.54
C LEU A 258 -3.38 7.41 12.95
N SER A 259 -4.34 8.16 12.39
CA SER A 259 -5.55 7.60 11.77
C SER A 259 -5.29 6.81 10.50
N SER A 260 -4.15 7.03 9.83
CA SER A 260 -3.76 6.31 8.61
C SER A 260 -2.68 5.25 8.87
N CYS A 261 -2.20 5.10 10.10
CA CYS A 261 -1.06 4.25 10.44
C CYS A 261 -1.47 2.79 10.63
N TYR A 262 -0.75 1.89 9.96
CA TYR A 262 -0.75 0.46 10.19
C TYR A 262 0.64 0.02 10.68
N SER A 263 0.69 -0.48 11.92
CA SER A 263 1.93 -0.89 12.58
C SER A 263 1.64 -1.92 13.68
N PRO A 264 1.18 -3.14 13.33
CA PRO A 264 0.70 -4.13 14.31
C PRO A 264 1.81 -4.68 15.23
N HIS A 265 3.07 -4.40 14.92
CA HIS A 265 4.25 -4.80 15.69
C HIS A 265 4.73 -3.71 16.65
N MET A 266 4.14 -2.51 16.60
CA MET A 266 4.55 -1.37 17.42
C MET A 266 3.53 -1.10 18.53
N GLU A 267 4.04 -0.99 19.75
CA GLU A 267 3.26 -0.54 20.90
C GLU A 267 2.99 0.98 20.84
N ALA A 268 1.82 1.40 21.35
CA ALA A 268 1.41 2.81 21.33
C ALA A 268 2.43 3.74 22.00
N VAL A 269 3.11 3.27 23.05
CA VAL A 269 4.15 4.02 23.78
C VAL A 269 5.34 4.40 22.90
N SER A 270 5.66 3.59 21.89
CA SER A 270 6.73 3.84 20.92
C SER A 270 6.21 4.56 19.69
N LEU A 271 4.99 4.21 19.24
CA LEU A 271 4.39 4.76 18.03
C LEU A 271 4.06 6.25 18.16
N VAL A 272 3.37 6.67 19.23
CA VAL A 272 2.88 8.05 19.37
C VAL A 272 4.03 9.08 19.37
N PRO A 273 5.13 8.89 20.12
CA PRO A 273 6.28 9.78 20.03
C PRO A 273 6.91 9.81 18.63
N ALA A 274 7.02 8.66 17.97
CA ALA A 274 7.59 8.55 16.64
C ALA A 274 6.75 9.30 15.58
N ILE A 275 5.42 9.17 15.61
CA ILE A 275 4.50 9.93 14.76
C ILE A 275 4.56 11.42 15.06
N THR A 276 4.67 11.81 16.32
CA THR A 276 4.80 13.22 16.72
C THR A 276 6.08 13.84 16.15
N ARG A 277 7.21 13.10 16.17
CA ARG A 277 8.45 13.53 15.53
C ARG A 277 8.29 13.68 14.02
N LEU A 278 7.67 12.71 13.35
CA LEU A 278 7.39 12.80 11.91
C LEU A 278 6.58 14.06 11.57
N ALA A 279 5.51 14.33 12.33
CA ALA A 279 4.68 15.52 12.16
C ALA A 279 5.45 16.86 12.36
N THR A 280 6.60 16.83 13.06
CA THR A 280 7.47 18.00 13.26
C THR A 280 8.58 18.13 12.21
N SER A 281 8.86 17.06 11.46
CA SER A 281 10.04 16.96 10.58
C SER A 281 9.83 17.50 9.17
N ALA A 282 8.57 17.69 8.75
CA ALA A 282 8.18 18.12 7.41
C ALA A 282 7.15 19.25 7.46
N ALA A 283 7.00 19.98 6.35
CA ALA A 283 5.99 21.03 6.25
C ALA A 283 4.57 20.42 6.29
N GLY A 284 3.74 20.89 7.23
CA GLY A 284 2.36 20.44 7.39
C GLY A 284 1.37 21.37 6.68
N HIS A 285 0.51 20.79 5.85
CA HIS A 285 -0.52 21.52 5.11
C HIS A 285 -1.89 20.84 5.17
N ARG A 286 -2.93 21.64 4.95
CA ARG A 286 -4.29 21.18 4.68
C ARG A 286 -4.68 21.68 3.28
N LEU A 287 -5.23 20.80 2.47
CA LEU A 287 -5.75 21.12 1.14
C LEU A 287 -7.25 20.84 1.11
N THR A 288 -8.04 21.92 1.05
CA THR A 288 -9.47 21.84 0.79
C THR A 288 -9.71 21.92 -0.71
N PHE A 289 -10.49 21.02 -1.31
CA PHE A 289 -10.67 20.98 -2.76
C PHE A 289 -11.93 20.23 -3.20
N SER A 290 -12.46 20.58 -4.37
CA SER A 290 -13.54 19.85 -5.03
C SER A 290 -13.06 19.01 -6.23
N SER A 291 -12.05 19.50 -6.95
CA SER A 291 -11.45 18.85 -8.12
C SER A 291 -10.03 18.35 -7.86
N SER A 292 -9.77 17.07 -8.11
CA SER A 292 -8.43 16.47 -7.90
C SER A 292 -7.38 17.07 -8.86
N ARG A 293 -7.83 17.53 -10.03
CA ARG A 293 -6.99 18.22 -11.02
C ARG A 293 -6.48 19.56 -10.48
N GLU A 294 -7.37 20.38 -9.94
CA GLU A 294 -6.99 21.67 -9.34
C GLU A 294 -6.12 21.47 -8.09
N ALA A 295 -6.47 20.50 -7.24
CA ALA A 295 -5.69 20.14 -6.07
C ALA A 295 -4.23 19.81 -6.42
N ALA A 296 -4.02 18.98 -7.45
CA ALA A 296 -2.69 18.65 -7.95
C ALA A 296 -1.94 19.90 -8.46
N ALA A 297 -2.61 20.78 -9.21
CA ALA A 297 -2.00 22.01 -9.71
C ALA A 297 -1.58 22.97 -8.59
N VAL A 298 -2.39 23.10 -7.53
CA VAL A 298 -2.07 23.91 -6.35
C VAL A 298 -0.85 23.34 -5.62
N LEU A 299 -0.80 22.02 -5.40
CA LEU A 299 0.35 21.37 -4.75
C LEU A 299 1.63 21.51 -5.57
N ALA A 300 1.55 21.24 -6.87
CA ALA A 300 2.65 21.41 -7.81
C ALA A 300 3.21 22.84 -7.76
N THR A 301 2.34 23.85 -7.75
CA THR A 301 2.79 25.26 -7.72
C THR A 301 3.39 25.64 -6.37
N ALA A 302 2.73 25.27 -5.27
CA ALA A 302 3.10 25.74 -3.94
C ALA A 302 4.35 25.06 -3.36
N LEU A 303 4.66 23.83 -3.79
CA LEU A 303 5.69 22.98 -3.18
C LEU A 303 6.91 22.74 -4.08
N ARG A 304 6.89 23.18 -5.35
CA ARG A 304 8.02 23.00 -6.28
C ARG A 304 9.26 23.83 -5.94
N GLU A 305 9.11 24.98 -5.27
CA GLU A 305 10.19 25.99 -5.15
C GLU A 305 10.53 26.43 -3.72
N LYS A 306 9.93 25.86 -2.67
CA LYS A 306 10.26 26.28 -1.29
C LYS A 306 11.60 25.71 -0.83
N LYS A 307 12.68 26.42 -1.14
CA LYS A 307 13.84 26.52 -0.24
C LYS A 307 13.39 27.32 0.99
N SER A 308 13.40 26.69 2.16
CA SER A 308 13.38 27.42 3.43
C SER A 308 14.75 28.05 3.66
#